data_AF-A0A6A5Z6U5-F1
#
_entry.id   AF-A0A6A5Z6U5-F1
#
_cell.length_a   1.000
_cell.length_b   1.000
_cell.length_c   1.000
_cell.angle_alpha   90.00
_cell.angle_beta   90.00
_cell.angle_gamma   90.00
#
_symmetry.space_group_name_H-M   'P 1'
#
loop_
_entity.id
_entity.type
_entity.pdbx_description
1 polymer ?
#
loop_
_entity_poly.entity_id
_entity_poly.type
_entity_poly.pdbx_seq_one_letter_code
_entity_poly.pdbx_strand_id
1 'polypeptide(L)'
;MVKLTGPFSLHSVLDKTPYDDTETEKSRDFIAVQLKILSWLDKNAAVDLRPATARKWTELLIPNHQTATPQQALQLCYYMRKIGFNTFARLDDNELSLYIAEWHEYERNSQWDVAYWQQDIKTGAVKEALQGRTQPGNRRRGAISGPTARVMINRGRTEPGASIGVSDNRTAAPIFGAENTAPLPQVHRAEPYDPENPLIGMGDRDAVDIFGPVVWETDDENE
;
A
#
# COMPACT_ATOMS: atom_id res chain seq x y z
N MET A 1 -12.68 -23.70 -24.68
CA MET A 1 -11.80 -23.87 -23.50
C MET A 1 -10.39 -23.45 -23.94
N VAL A 2 -10.00 -22.19 -23.68
CA VAL A 2 -8.74 -21.62 -24.18
C VAL A 2 -7.63 -21.93 -23.18
N LYS A 3 -6.68 -22.79 -23.57
CA LYS A 3 -5.44 -23.02 -22.81
C LYS A 3 -4.51 -21.84 -23.07
N LEU A 4 -4.38 -20.93 -22.10
CA LEU A 4 -3.30 -19.95 -22.06
C LEU A 4 -2.05 -20.66 -21.51
N THR A 5 -1.39 -21.46 -22.36
CA THR A 5 -0.07 -22.02 -22.10
C THR A 5 0.97 -21.15 -22.79
N GLY A 6 1.30 -20.04 -22.14
CA GLY A 6 2.57 -19.35 -22.31
C GLY A 6 3.10 -19.05 -20.91
N PRO A 7 4.41 -19.23 -20.63
CA PRO A 7 4.98 -18.71 -19.40
C PRO A 7 4.87 -17.19 -19.47
N PHE A 8 3.87 -16.60 -18.83
CA PHE A 8 3.85 -15.17 -18.54
C PHE A 8 4.96 -14.94 -17.54
N SER A 9 6.17 -14.75 -18.08
CA SER A 9 7.32 -14.40 -17.31
C SER A 9 7.11 -12.96 -16.85
N LEU A 10 6.54 -12.80 -15.66
CA LEU A 10 6.42 -11.53 -14.97
C LEU A 10 7.84 -11.05 -14.62
N HIS A 11 8.51 -10.46 -15.60
CA HIS A 11 9.79 -9.83 -15.41
C HIS A 11 9.56 -8.48 -14.75
N SER A 12 10.12 -8.32 -13.55
CA SER A 12 10.28 -6.99 -12.93
C SER A 12 10.98 -6.09 -13.93
N VAL A 13 10.43 -4.91 -14.16
CA VAL A 13 11.04 -3.90 -15.07
C VAL A 13 12.17 -3.15 -14.36
N LEU A 14 12.31 -3.38 -13.05
CA LEU A 14 13.36 -2.81 -12.23
C LEU A 14 14.42 -3.88 -11.93
N ASP A 15 15.67 -3.43 -11.84
CA ASP A 15 16.79 -4.29 -11.44
C ASP A 15 16.56 -4.92 -10.07
N LYS A 16 17.31 -5.99 -9.77
CA LYS A 16 17.26 -6.60 -8.45
C LYS A 16 17.73 -5.60 -7.39
N THR A 17 16.95 -5.44 -6.32
CA THR A 17 17.32 -4.57 -5.20
C THR A 17 18.39 -5.23 -4.33
N PRO A 18 19.46 -4.51 -3.94
CA PRO A 18 20.41 -5.00 -2.94
C PRO A 18 19.84 -4.98 -1.51
N TYR A 19 18.59 -4.52 -1.33
CA TYR A 19 17.95 -4.42 -0.02
C TYR A 19 17.75 -5.79 0.64
N ASP A 20 18.33 -5.94 1.83
CA ASP A 20 18.03 -7.05 2.73
C ASP A 20 17.24 -6.59 3.96
N ASP A 21 16.31 -7.43 4.38
CA ASP A 21 15.27 -7.10 5.37
C ASP A 21 15.48 -7.87 6.69
N THR A 22 16.71 -8.34 6.91
CA THR A 22 17.13 -9.20 8.02
C THR A 22 17.68 -8.43 9.21
N GLU A 23 18.19 -7.20 9.00
CA GLU A 23 18.97 -6.48 10.00
C GLU A 23 18.16 -5.51 10.88
N THR A 24 16.90 -5.21 10.55
CA THR A 24 16.12 -4.20 11.27
C THR A 24 14.98 -4.81 12.09
N GLU A 25 14.91 -4.47 13.38
CA GLU A 25 13.74 -4.74 14.20
C GLU A 25 12.50 -4.05 13.60
N LYS A 26 11.45 -4.84 13.31
CA LYS A 26 10.23 -4.33 12.71
C LYS A 26 9.19 -4.05 13.77
N SER A 27 8.53 -2.91 13.67
CA SER A 27 7.36 -2.63 14.49
C SER A 27 6.24 -3.63 14.18
N ARG A 28 5.37 -3.89 15.15
CA ARG A 28 4.17 -4.73 14.95
C ARG A 28 3.29 -4.21 13.83
N ASP A 29 3.19 -2.88 13.70
CA ASP A 29 2.40 -2.22 12.67
C ASP A 29 2.99 -2.46 11.27
N PHE A 30 4.32 -2.40 11.14
CA PHE A 30 5.00 -2.72 9.90
C PHE A 30 4.72 -4.18 9.48
N ILE A 31 4.83 -5.13 10.41
CA ILE A 31 4.52 -6.54 10.16
C ILE A 31 3.05 -6.73 9.76
N ALA A 32 2.12 -6.03 10.42
CA ALA A 32 0.71 -6.09 10.07
C ALA A 32 0.44 -5.59 8.64
N VAL A 33 1.13 -4.53 8.20
CA VAL A 33 1.06 -4.05 6.81
C VAL A 33 1.67 -5.07 5.84
N GLN A 34 2.81 -5.68 6.18
CA GLN A 34 3.41 -6.74 5.34
C GLN A 34 2.45 -7.90 5.11
N LEU A 35 1.79 -8.40 6.18
CA LEU A 35 0.79 -9.46 6.08
C LEU A 35 -0.41 -9.04 5.21
N LYS A 36 -0.83 -7.78 5.31
CA LYS A 36 -1.92 -7.24 4.48
C LYS A 36 -1.55 -7.21 3.00
N ILE A 37 -0.30 -6.87 2.68
CA ILE A 37 0.22 -6.87 1.31
C ILE A 37 0.28 -8.30 0.75
N LEU A 38 0.78 -9.25 1.53
CA LEU A 38 0.82 -10.67 1.13
C LEU A 38 -0.60 -11.21 0.89
N SER A 39 -1.55 -10.92 1.78
CA SER A 39 -2.95 -11.31 1.59
C SER A 39 -3.60 -10.67 0.36
N TRP A 40 -3.12 -9.50 -0.07
CA TRP A 40 -3.56 -8.86 -1.30
C TRP A 40 -2.98 -9.57 -2.54
N LEU A 41 -1.71 -9.99 -2.49
CA LEU A 41 -1.05 -10.76 -3.56
C LEU A 41 -1.66 -12.15 -3.77
N ASP A 42 -2.24 -12.75 -2.73
CA ASP A 42 -2.99 -14.01 -2.88
C ASP A 42 -4.21 -13.88 -3.82
N LYS A 43 -4.68 -12.64 -4.06
CA LYS A 43 -5.91 -12.34 -4.78
C LYS A 43 -5.69 -11.51 -6.05
N ASN A 44 -4.54 -10.86 -6.20
CA ASN A 44 -4.28 -9.89 -7.25
C ASN A 44 -2.83 -10.05 -7.75
N ALA A 45 -2.58 -9.75 -9.03
CA ALA A 45 -1.21 -9.76 -9.54
C ALA A 45 -0.47 -8.50 -9.06
N ALA A 46 0.86 -8.59 -8.89
CA ALA A 46 1.68 -7.45 -8.49
C ALA A 46 1.59 -6.26 -9.47
N VAL A 47 1.34 -6.53 -10.75
CA VAL A 47 1.12 -5.52 -11.80
C VAL A 47 -0.18 -4.73 -11.61
N ASP A 48 -1.15 -5.26 -10.86
CA ASP A 48 -2.44 -4.60 -10.60
C ASP A 48 -2.35 -3.57 -9.46
N LEU A 49 -1.17 -3.32 -8.91
CA LEU A 49 -0.97 -2.39 -7.82
C LEU A 49 -1.33 -0.96 -8.26
N ARG A 50 -2.34 -0.38 -7.61
CA ARG A 50 -2.73 1.02 -7.83
C ARG A 50 -2.02 1.95 -6.85
N PRO A 51 -1.68 3.19 -7.26
CA PRO A 51 -1.10 4.20 -6.37
C PRO A 51 -1.91 4.43 -5.09
N ALA A 52 -3.24 4.48 -5.21
CA ALA A 52 -4.12 4.66 -4.05
C ALA A 52 -4.03 3.51 -3.03
N THR A 53 -3.79 2.28 -3.50
CA THR A 53 -3.62 1.11 -2.63
C THR A 53 -2.26 1.15 -1.92
N ALA A 54 -1.20 1.43 -2.68
CA ALA A 54 0.15 1.59 -2.13
C ALA A 54 0.21 2.70 -1.08
N ARG A 55 -0.40 3.86 -1.37
CA ARG A 55 -0.52 4.97 -0.43
C ARG A 55 -1.24 4.56 0.86
N LYS A 56 -2.38 3.87 0.76
CA LYS A 56 -3.11 3.37 1.94
C LYS A 56 -2.26 2.43 2.79
N TRP A 57 -1.38 1.62 2.19
CA TRP A 57 -0.47 0.77 2.96
C TRP A 57 0.60 1.57 3.69
N THR A 58 1.17 2.59 3.04
CA THR A 58 2.12 3.50 3.69
C THR A 58 1.48 4.28 4.84
N GLU A 59 0.23 4.72 4.69
CA GLU A 59 -0.54 5.40 5.75
C GLU A 59 -0.82 4.49 6.96
N LEU A 60 -0.88 3.17 6.77
CA LEU A 60 -1.13 2.21 7.85
C LEU A 60 0.12 1.89 8.69
N LEU A 61 1.30 2.37 8.31
CA LEU A 61 2.54 2.09 9.02
C LEU A 61 2.59 2.70 10.43
N ILE A 62 1.76 3.71 10.71
CA ILE A 62 1.69 4.33 12.04
C ILE A 62 0.23 4.41 12.53
N PRO A 63 -0.10 3.76 13.66
CA PRO A 63 -1.37 3.97 14.33
C PRO A 63 -1.39 5.38 14.96
N ASN A 64 -2.55 6.04 14.94
CA ASN A 64 -2.81 7.39 15.52
C ASN A 64 -2.59 8.61 14.61
N HIS A 65 -2.81 8.49 13.30
CA HIS A 65 -2.84 9.64 12.36
C HIS A 65 -1.54 10.45 12.25
N GLN A 66 -0.42 9.92 12.73
CA GLN A 66 0.90 10.47 12.45
C GLN A 66 1.37 10.08 11.05
N THR A 67 2.34 10.82 10.52
CA THR A 67 2.93 10.53 9.20
C THR A 67 4.04 9.48 9.34
N ALA A 68 4.01 8.45 8.49
CA ALA A 68 5.07 7.44 8.41
C ALA A 68 6.45 8.11 8.34
N THR A 69 7.44 7.63 9.08
CA THR A 69 8.79 8.21 8.96
C THR A 69 9.34 7.95 7.54
N PRO A 70 10.19 8.84 6.98
CA PRO A 70 10.77 8.62 5.65
C PRO A 70 11.46 7.25 5.53
N GLN A 71 12.13 6.82 6.61
CA GLN A 71 12.77 5.50 6.68
C GLN A 71 11.78 4.35 6.57
N GLN A 72 10.67 4.38 7.32
CA GLN A 72 9.63 3.33 7.26
C GLN A 72 8.96 3.27 5.88
N ALA A 73 8.66 4.44 5.30
CA ALA A 73 8.07 4.52 3.96
C ALA A 73 9.02 3.94 2.90
N LEU A 74 10.32 4.25 3.00
CA LEU A 74 11.36 3.70 2.13
C LEU A 74 11.53 2.19 2.31
N GLN A 75 11.55 1.69 3.55
CA GLN A 75 11.62 0.26 3.86
C GLN A 75 10.43 -0.49 3.27
N LEU A 76 9.21 0.05 3.41
CA LEU A 76 8.02 -0.56 2.81
C LEU A 76 8.11 -0.59 1.28
N CYS A 77 8.62 0.48 0.66
CA CYS A 77 8.83 0.53 -0.79
C CYS A 77 9.78 -0.58 -1.28
N TYR A 78 10.90 -0.78 -0.59
CA TYR A 78 11.84 -1.85 -0.94
C TYR A 78 11.32 -3.24 -0.62
N TYR A 79 10.56 -3.40 0.47
CA TYR A 79 9.86 -4.65 0.75
C TYR A 79 8.90 -5.02 -0.38
N MET A 80 8.08 -4.06 -0.85
CA MET A 80 7.19 -4.27 -2.00
C MET A 80 7.98 -4.67 -3.25
N ARG A 81 9.10 -4.01 -3.53
CA ARG A 81 9.95 -4.39 -4.66
C ARG A 81 10.54 -5.79 -4.53
N LYS A 82 10.97 -6.20 -3.33
CA LYS A 82 11.52 -7.53 -3.05
C LYS A 82 10.53 -8.66 -3.35
N ILE A 83 9.24 -8.44 -3.12
CA ILE A 83 8.17 -9.42 -3.39
C ILE A 83 7.56 -9.29 -4.79
N GLY A 84 8.12 -8.45 -5.67
CA GLY A 84 7.79 -8.41 -7.09
C GLY A 84 6.91 -7.25 -7.54
N PHE A 85 6.62 -6.25 -6.69
CA PHE A 85 6.00 -5.02 -7.15
C PHE A 85 7.01 -4.14 -7.90
N ASN A 86 6.55 -3.46 -8.95
CA ASN A 86 7.36 -2.48 -9.68
C ASN A 86 7.36 -1.14 -8.92
N THR A 87 7.87 -1.08 -7.69
CA THR A 87 7.95 0.15 -6.90
C THR A 87 9.38 0.64 -6.77
N PHE A 88 9.61 1.95 -6.83
CA PHE A 88 10.93 2.53 -6.57
C PHE A 88 10.83 3.82 -5.78
N ALA A 89 11.97 4.23 -5.21
CA ALA A 89 12.10 5.47 -4.49
C ALA A 89 13.04 6.41 -5.24
N ARG A 90 12.73 7.70 -5.19
CA ARG A 90 13.62 8.78 -5.59
C ARG A 90 13.86 9.66 -4.38
N LEU A 91 15.13 9.93 -4.12
CA LEU A 91 15.57 10.84 -3.07
C LEU A 91 16.14 12.07 -3.76
N ASP A 92 15.43 13.19 -3.64
CA ASP A 92 15.95 14.51 -4.01
C ASP A 92 16.36 15.24 -2.72
N ASP A 93 17.02 16.41 -2.83
CA ASP A 93 17.71 17.11 -1.72
C ASP A 93 16.98 17.13 -0.38
N ASN A 94 15.65 17.26 -0.40
CA ASN A 94 14.83 17.36 0.80
C ASN A 94 13.53 16.55 0.73
N GLU A 95 13.39 15.70 -0.27
CA GLU A 95 12.13 15.05 -0.60
C GLU A 95 12.32 13.58 -0.95
N LEU A 96 11.57 12.73 -0.24
CA LEU A 96 11.40 11.32 -0.57
C LEU A 96 10.13 11.17 -1.40
N SER A 97 10.27 10.69 -2.62
CA SER A 97 9.15 10.37 -3.50
C SER A 97 9.15 8.87 -3.81
N LEU A 98 8.00 8.21 -3.63
CA LEU A 98 7.82 6.79 -3.96
C LEU A 98 6.89 6.64 -5.15
N TYR A 99 7.30 5.80 -6.10
CA TYR A 99 6.67 5.64 -7.40
C TYR A 99 6.31 4.18 -7.68
N ILE A 100 5.29 3.99 -8.50
CA ILE A 100 5.04 2.73 -9.21
C ILE A 100 5.55 2.91 -10.64
N ALA A 101 6.47 2.05 -11.03
CA ALA A 101 7.08 2.02 -12.35
C ALA A 101 6.10 1.48 -13.39
N GLU A 102 5.87 2.26 -14.45
CA GLU A 102 5.07 1.82 -15.60
C GLU A 102 5.91 0.92 -16.51
N TRP A 103 5.29 -0.12 -17.09
CA TRP A 103 6.06 -1.18 -17.77
C TRP A 103 6.51 -0.82 -19.18
N HIS A 104 5.87 0.18 -19.79
CA HIS A 104 6.08 0.54 -21.19
C HIS A 104 7.31 1.41 -21.46
N GLU A 105 7.93 1.96 -20.41
CA GLU A 105 8.95 3.00 -20.51
C GLU A 105 10.26 2.50 -19.89
N TYR A 106 11.34 2.58 -20.68
CA TYR A 106 12.68 2.25 -20.19
C TYR A 106 13.26 3.38 -19.32
N GLU A 107 12.83 4.62 -19.56
CA GLU A 107 13.28 5.79 -18.81
C GLU A 107 12.40 6.02 -17.58
N ARG A 108 13.02 5.97 -16.40
CA ARG A 108 12.34 6.28 -15.14
C ARG A 108 12.26 7.78 -14.93
N ASN A 109 11.06 8.32 -15.01
CA ASN A 109 10.82 9.73 -14.81
C ASN A 109 9.42 9.97 -14.21
N SER A 110 9.24 11.14 -13.60
CA SER A 110 7.97 11.55 -13.01
C SER A 110 6.86 11.84 -14.03
N GLN A 111 7.17 11.80 -15.33
CA GLN A 111 6.19 12.00 -16.39
C GLN A 111 5.40 10.70 -16.67
N TRP A 112 6.04 9.54 -16.51
CA TRP A 112 5.45 8.23 -16.79
C TRP A 112 5.15 7.45 -15.52
N ASP A 113 6.06 7.49 -14.55
CA ASP A 113 5.90 6.77 -13.31
C ASP A 113 4.96 7.52 -12.36
N VAL A 114 4.08 6.79 -11.68
CA VAL A 114 3.04 7.41 -10.86
C VAL A 114 3.49 7.47 -9.40
N ALA A 115 3.70 8.69 -8.91
CA ALA A 115 3.98 8.93 -7.49
C ALA A 115 2.77 8.55 -6.63
N TYR A 116 2.97 7.69 -5.63
CA TYR A 116 1.94 7.36 -4.65
C TYR A 116 2.22 7.95 -3.27
N TRP A 117 3.46 8.38 -3.02
CA TRP A 117 3.89 8.98 -1.76
C TRP A 117 4.93 10.06 -2.02
N GLN A 118 4.80 11.19 -1.34
CA GLN A 118 5.78 12.27 -1.35
C GLN A 118 5.89 12.84 0.06
N GLN A 119 7.11 12.98 0.56
CA GLN A 119 7.34 13.40 1.93
C GLN A 119 8.60 14.25 2.02
N ASP A 120 8.51 15.35 2.75
CA ASP A 120 9.68 16.15 3.10
C ASP A 120 10.50 15.42 4.19
N ILE A 121 11.78 15.21 3.93
CA ILE A 121 12.67 14.40 4.78
C ILE A 121 12.92 15.07 6.13
N LYS A 122 12.98 16.41 6.16
CA LYS A 122 13.30 17.18 7.38
C LYS A 122 12.10 17.31 8.30
N THR A 123 10.93 17.60 7.73
CA THR A 123 9.71 17.88 8.48
C THR A 123 8.85 16.63 8.68
N GLY A 124 9.08 15.58 7.90
CA GLY A 124 8.20 14.40 7.87
C GLY A 124 6.81 14.69 7.31
N ALA A 125 6.58 15.90 6.77
CA ALA A 125 5.29 16.29 6.22
C ALA A 125 5.03 15.57 4.90
N VAL A 126 3.86 14.92 4.80
CA VAL A 126 3.44 14.22 3.60
C VAL A 126 2.77 15.23 2.68
N LYS A 127 3.29 15.36 1.46
CA LYS A 127 2.65 16.15 0.42
C LYS A 127 1.51 15.31 -0.16
N GLU A 128 0.37 15.94 -0.44
CA GLU A 128 -0.67 15.27 -1.21
C GLU A 128 -0.09 14.94 -2.58
N ALA A 129 0.23 13.65 -2.79
CA ALA A 129 0.73 13.18 -4.06
C ALA A 129 -0.25 13.62 -5.16
N LEU A 130 0.21 14.54 -6.01
CA LEU A 130 -0.52 14.99 -7.18
C LEU A 130 -0.72 13.74 -8.04
N GLN A 131 -1.94 13.22 -8.06
CA GLN A 131 -2.35 12.27 -9.08
C GLN A 131 -2.26 13.00 -10.43
N GLY A 132 -1.08 12.98 -11.07
CA GLY A 132 -0.96 13.42 -12.46
C GLY A 132 -1.89 12.54 -13.31
N ARG A 133 -2.77 13.03 -14.18
CA ARG A 133 -2.92 14.33 -14.82
C ARG A 133 -4.40 14.69 -14.91
N THR A 134 -4.77 15.92 -14.56
CA THR A 134 -5.61 16.69 -15.48
C THR A 134 -4.78 16.83 -16.75
N GLN A 135 -5.09 16.06 -17.80
CA GLN A 135 -4.60 16.44 -19.11
C GLN A 135 -4.97 17.92 -19.29
N PRO A 136 -4.08 18.80 -19.79
CA PRO A 136 -4.55 20.00 -20.44
C PRO A 136 -5.33 19.51 -21.65
N GLY A 137 -6.61 19.22 -21.43
CA GLY A 137 -7.56 18.99 -22.50
C GLY A 137 -7.37 20.17 -23.42
N ASN A 138 -6.96 19.87 -24.65
CA ASN A 138 -6.94 20.78 -25.77
C ASN A 138 -8.37 21.31 -25.93
N ARG A 139 -8.74 22.28 -25.08
CA ARG A 139 -9.97 23.05 -25.16
C ARG A 139 -9.75 23.96 -26.36
N ARG A 140 -10.06 23.39 -27.52
CA ARG A 140 -10.29 24.13 -28.75
C ARG A 140 -11.14 25.33 -28.39
N ARG A 141 -10.57 26.51 -28.62
CA ARG A 141 -11.27 27.78 -28.67
C ARG A 141 -12.49 27.60 -29.57
N GLY A 142 -13.66 27.84 -28.99
CA GLY A 142 -14.95 27.74 -29.67
C GLY A 142 -16.02 28.45 -28.86
N ALA A 143 -15.70 29.63 -28.32
CA ALA A 143 -16.72 30.56 -27.85
C ALA A 143 -17.37 31.18 -29.09
N ILE A 144 -18.42 30.54 -29.59
CA ILE A 144 -19.38 31.20 -30.47
C ILE A 144 -20.39 31.88 -29.55
N SER A 145 -20.31 33.20 -29.46
CA SER A 145 -21.39 34.03 -28.94
C SER A 145 -22.65 33.77 -29.75
N GLY A 146 -23.72 33.34 -29.08
CA GLY A 146 -25.07 33.23 -29.61
C GLY A 146 -26.06 33.82 -28.60
N PRO A 147 -27.10 34.54 -29.04
CA PRO A 147 -27.71 35.61 -28.26
C PRO A 147 -28.74 35.14 -27.23
N THR A 148 -28.87 36.00 -26.22
CA THR A 148 -29.91 36.10 -25.19
C THR A 148 -31.31 35.73 -25.66
N ALA A 149 -31.84 34.61 -25.15
CA ALA A 149 -33.28 34.35 -25.13
C ALA A 149 -33.86 34.76 -23.78
N ARG A 150 -34.66 35.83 -23.81
CA ARG A 150 -35.49 36.33 -22.72
C ARG A 150 -36.44 35.23 -22.22
N VAL A 151 -36.35 34.87 -20.94
CA VAL A 151 -37.41 34.12 -20.26
C VAL A 151 -38.50 35.10 -19.86
N MET A 152 -39.66 34.97 -20.52
CA MET A 152 -40.90 35.65 -20.16
C MET A 152 -41.43 35.08 -18.84
N ILE A 153 -41.75 36.00 -17.93
CA ILE A 153 -42.51 35.77 -16.72
C ILE A 153 -43.97 35.55 -17.12
N ASN A 154 -44.61 34.47 -16.62
CA ASN A 154 -46.06 34.40 -16.54
C ASN A 154 -46.48 33.88 -15.16
N ARG A 155 -47.24 34.74 -14.46
CA ARG A 155 -48.01 34.48 -13.24
C ARG A 155 -49.47 34.20 -13.62
N GLY A 156 -50.08 33.22 -12.97
CA GLY A 156 -51.53 32.99 -12.88
C GLY A 156 -51.80 31.59 -12.31
N ARG A 157 -52.14 31.40 -11.02
CA ARG A 157 -53.51 31.43 -10.43
C ARG A 157 -54.38 30.31 -11.06
N THR A 158 -54.91 29.28 -10.38
CA THR A 158 -55.60 29.18 -9.08
C THR A 158 -55.83 27.69 -8.71
N GLU A 159 -55.66 27.35 -7.42
CA GLU A 159 -56.31 26.37 -6.49
C GLU A 159 -57.51 25.48 -6.99
N PRO A 160 -58.06 24.54 -6.17
CA PRO A 160 -57.48 23.45 -5.34
C PRO A 160 -58.32 22.14 -5.45
N GLY A 161 -57.87 21.02 -4.85
CA GLY A 161 -58.79 19.88 -4.64
C GLY A 161 -58.15 18.60 -4.10
N ALA A 162 -58.45 18.33 -2.82
CA ALA A 162 -58.79 17.03 -2.19
C ALA A 162 -57.93 15.79 -2.52
N SER A 163 -57.55 14.90 -1.60
CA SER A 163 -57.95 14.65 -0.22
C SER A 163 -57.08 13.50 0.32
N ILE A 164 -56.71 13.60 1.60
CA ILE A 164 -56.86 12.57 2.66
C ILE A 164 -56.54 11.12 2.26
N GLY A 165 -55.46 10.60 2.85
CA GLY A 165 -55.19 9.17 3.02
C GLY A 165 -54.36 8.93 4.28
N VAL A 166 -55.03 8.88 5.42
CA VAL A 166 -54.50 8.36 6.69
C VAL A 166 -54.41 6.84 6.58
N SER A 167 -53.28 6.23 6.92
CA SER A 167 -53.22 4.85 7.40
C SER A 167 -52.01 4.65 8.30
N ASP A 168 -52.26 4.60 9.60
CA ASP A 168 -51.36 3.97 10.57
C ASP A 168 -51.27 2.48 10.28
N ASN A 169 -50.09 1.88 10.46
CA ASN A 169 -50.00 0.53 11.01
C ASN A 169 -48.68 0.26 11.74
N ARG A 170 -48.83 0.38 13.05
CA ARG A 170 -48.20 -0.31 14.17
C ARG A 170 -47.49 -1.65 13.88
N THR A 171 -46.36 -1.80 14.59
CA THR A 171 -45.91 -3.00 15.34
C THR A 171 -45.37 -4.20 14.54
N ALA A 172 -44.04 -4.35 14.59
CA ALA A 172 -43.40 -5.66 14.77
C ALA A 172 -42.09 -5.51 15.56
N ALA A 173 -41.95 -6.36 16.56
CA ALA A 173 -40.92 -6.36 17.62
C ALA A 173 -39.51 -6.75 17.13
N PRO A 174 -38.45 -6.47 17.92
CA PRO A 174 -37.13 -7.03 17.69
C PRO A 174 -37.12 -8.54 18.00
N ILE A 175 -36.79 -9.37 17.01
CA ILE A 175 -36.52 -10.79 17.20
C ILE A 175 -35.09 -10.91 17.75
N PHE A 176 -35.00 -11.16 19.05
CA PHE A 176 -33.87 -11.85 19.67
C PHE A 176 -33.82 -13.27 19.09
N GLY A 177 -32.68 -13.68 18.54
CA GLY A 177 -32.51 -15.00 17.96
C GLY A 177 -31.05 -15.40 17.85
N ALA A 178 -30.67 -16.29 18.76
CA ALA A 178 -29.64 -17.32 18.64
C ALA A 178 -28.16 -16.89 18.63
N GLU A 179 -27.62 -16.91 19.85
CA GLU A 179 -26.31 -17.48 20.22
C GLU A 179 -25.77 -18.48 19.18
N ASN A 180 -24.74 -18.06 18.44
CA ASN A 180 -23.78 -18.98 17.82
C ASN A 180 -22.54 -19.02 18.71
N THR A 181 -22.63 -19.79 19.79
CA THR A 181 -21.49 -20.17 20.61
C THR A 181 -20.65 -21.16 19.80
N ALA A 182 -19.67 -20.64 19.06
CA ALA A 182 -18.63 -21.48 18.48
C ALA A 182 -17.82 -22.13 19.64
N PRO A 183 -17.56 -23.44 19.62
CA PRO A 183 -16.71 -24.06 20.62
C PRO A 183 -15.30 -23.49 20.50
N LEU A 184 -14.80 -22.93 21.61
CA LEU A 184 -13.40 -22.51 21.74
C LEU A 184 -12.47 -23.69 21.43
N PRO A 185 -11.37 -23.47 20.70
CA PRO A 185 -10.32 -24.49 20.56
C PRO A 185 -9.78 -24.82 21.96
N GLN A 186 -9.76 -26.10 22.31
CA GLN A 186 -9.18 -26.58 23.55
C GLN A 186 -7.71 -26.20 23.57
N VAL A 187 -7.36 -25.32 24.51
CA VAL A 187 -5.97 -24.99 24.83
C VAL A 187 -5.35 -26.25 25.41
N HIS A 188 -4.52 -26.94 24.63
CA HIS A 188 -3.65 -27.97 25.17
C HIS A 188 -2.78 -27.32 26.24
N ARG A 189 -3.07 -27.69 27.49
CA ARG A 189 -2.30 -27.35 28.67
C ARG A 189 -0.85 -27.70 28.39
N ALA A 190 0.04 -26.71 28.41
CA ALA A 190 1.47 -26.95 28.37
C ALA A 190 1.84 -27.86 29.56
N GLU A 191 2.43 -29.00 29.24
CA GLU A 191 3.06 -29.89 30.22
C GLU A 191 4.08 -29.07 31.03
N PRO A 192 4.14 -29.23 32.36
CA PRO A 192 5.14 -28.56 33.17
C PRO A 192 6.54 -29.03 32.75
N TYR A 193 7.42 -28.07 32.51
CA TYR A 193 8.84 -28.27 32.28
C TYR A 193 9.44 -29.08 33.44
N ASP A 194 9.87 -30.30 33.16
CA ASP A 194 10.59 -31.16 34.10
C ASP A 194 12.11 -30.93 33.95
N PRO A 195 12.76 -30.28 34.92
CA PRO A 195 14.19 -29.98 34.86
C PRO A 195 15.10 -31.21 35.07
N GLU A 196 14.58 -32.41 35.33
CA GLU A 196 15.41 -33.57 35.69
C GLU A 196 15.74 -34.53 34.53
N ASN A 197 15.38 -34.23 33.28
CA ASN A 197 15.68 -35.12 32.15
C ASN A 197 16.38 -34.41 30.96
N PRO A 198 17.69 -34.11 31.03
CA PRO A 198 18.47 -33.64 29.89
C PRO A 198 19.12 -34.83 29.18
N LEU A 199 18.39 -35.49 28.28
CA LEU A 199 18.97 -36.48 27.34
C LEU A 199 18.28 -36.34 25.99
N ILE A 200 18.89 -36.45 24.82
CA ILE A 200 20.27 -36.60 24.34
C ILE A 200 20.11 -36.29 22.84
N GLY A 201 21.03 -35.55 22.25
CA GLY A 201 20.99 -35.23 20.83
C GLY A 201 22.30 -34.69 20.31
N MET A 202 23.40 -35.39 20.63
CA MET A 202 24.70 -35.25 19.99
C MET A 202 24.56 -35.34 18.46
N GLY A 203 25.13 -34.36 17.79
CA GLY A 203 25.33 -34.34 16.35
C GLY A 203 26.47 -33.38 16.04
N ASP A 204 27.69 -33.90 16.16
CA ASP A 204 28.93 -33.28 15.70
C ASP A 204 28.77 -32.64 14.32
N ARG A 205 29.07 -31.34 14.22
CA ARG A 205 29.53 -30.69 13.00
C ARG A 205 30.58 -29.65 13.35
N ASP A 206 31.82 -30.10 13.26
CA ASP A 206 32.99 -29.43 12.72
C ASP A 206 32.97 -27.90 12.77
N ALA A 207 33.82 -27.40 13.67
CA ALA A 207 34.43 -26.09 13.59
C ALA A 207 35.11 -25.90 12.23
N VAL A 208 34.70 -24.86 11.51
CA VAL A 208 35.55 -24.22 10.50
C VAL A 208 35.62 -22.75 10.87
N ASP A 209 36.76 -22.38 11.44
CA ASP A 209 37.21 -21.00 11.60
C ASP A 209 37.25 -20.31 10.23
N ILE A 210 36.33 -19.38 9.98
CA ILE A 210 36.39 -18.43 8.86
C ILE A 210 36.21 -17.02 9.42
N PHE A 211 37.18 -16.59 10.22
CA PHE A 211 37.43 -15.17 10.48
C PHE A 211 38.91 -14.89 10.21
N GLY A 212 39.21 -14.49 8.97
CA GLY A 212 40.45 -13.78 8.67
C GLY A 212 40.27 -12.29 8.98
N PRO A 213 41.26 -11.61 9.59
CA PRO A 213 41.17 -10.18 9.85
C PRO A 213 41.23 -9.39 8.52
N VAL A 214 40.24 -8.52 8.30
CA VAL A 214 40.24 -7.52 7.23
C VAL A 214 41.17 -6.39 7.66
N VAL A 215 42.33 -6.32 7.02
CA VAL A 215 43.26 -5.20 7.11
C VAL A 215 42.72 -4.10 6.18
N TRP A 216 42.40 -2.94 6.74
CA TRP A 216 42.13 -1.73 5.96
C TRP A 216 43.47 -1.01 5.78
N GLU A 217 44.06 -1.10 4.58
CA GLU A 217 45.11 -0.17 4.15
C GLU A 217 44.47 1.18 3.86
N THR A 218 44.90 2.20 4.61
CA THR A 218 44.65 3.60 4.29
C THR A 218 45.71 4.06 3.30
N ASP A 219 45.33 4.22 2.04
CA ASP A 219 46.11 5.00 1.08
C ASP A 219 45.87 6.49 1.36
N ASP A 220 46.74 7.03 2.21
CA ASP A 220 47.13 8.44 2.16
C ASP A 220 48.05 8.62 0.94
N GLU A 221 47.75 9.62 0.10
CA GLU A 221 48.64 10.39 -0.80
C GLU A 221 47.96 10.71 -2.15
N ASN A 222 47.49 11.96 -2.30
CA ASN A 222 48.13 12.83 -3.28
C ASN A 222 47.79 14.31 -3.05
N GLU A 223 48.86 15.11 -3.05
CA GLU A 223 48.94 16.57 -3.19
C GLU A 223 48.22 17.12 -4.43
#